data_AF-A0A849ZP45-F1
#
_entry.id   AF-A0A849ZP45-F1
#
_cell.length_a   1.000
_cell.length_b   1.000
_cell.length_c   1.000
_cell.angle_alpha   90.00
_cell.angle_beta   90.00
_cell.angle_gamma   90.00
#
_symmetry.space_group_name_H-M   'P 1'
#
loop_
_entity.id
_entity.type
_entity.pdbx_description
1 polymer ?
#
loop_
_entity_poly.entity_id
_entity_poly.type
_entity_poly.pdbx_seq_one_letter_code
_entity_poly.pdbx_strand_id
1 'polypeptide(L)' 'GDVIGDLNSRRGRPQGMEPSGGATEIKAEVPMAEMFGYATDMRSLSKGRASFSMEPLRFEEVPAAIVERMTAQYA' A
#
# COMPACT_ATOMS: atom_id res chain seq x y z
N GLY A 1 12.68 -2.49 6.81
CA GLY A 1 11.90 -1.77 7.83
C GLY A 1 11.03 -0.72 7.16
N ASP A 2 11.66 0.20 6.45
CA ASP A 2 10.99 1.40 5.91
C ASP A 2 9.82 1.09 4.96
N VAL A 3 9.94 0.07 4.10
CA VAL A 3 8.83 -0.36 3.21
C VAL A 3 7.62 -0.88 4.00
N ILE A 4 7.83 -1.60 5.10
CA ILE A 4 6.74 -2.06 5.96
C ILE A 4 6.10 -0.87 6.68
N GLY A 5 6.93 0.10 7.11
CA GLY A 5 6.45 1.34 7.71
C GLY A 5 5.54 2.13 6.77
N ASP A 6 5.94 2.27 5.50
CA ASP A 6 5.12 2.92 4.47
C ASP A 6 3.83 2.14 4.15
N LEU A 7 3.91 0.81 4.07
CA LEU A 7 2.70 0.00 3.90
C LEU A 7 1.72 0.18 5.07
N ASN A 8 2.21 0.25 6.30
CA ASN A 8 1.37 0.48 7.47
C ASN A 8 0.75 1.90 7.48
N SER A 9 1.50 2.92 7.05
CA SER A 9 0.97 4.30 6.98
C SER A 9 -0.17 4.42 5.96
N ARG A 10 -0.12 3.61 4.89
CA ARG A 10 -1.14 3.49 3.85
C ARG A 10 -2.31 2.59 4.22
N ARG A 11 -2.46 2.23 5.50
CA ARG A 11 -3.47 1.26 5.98
C ARG A 11 -3.33 -0.12 5.33
N GLY A 12 -2.12 -0.47 4.91
CA GLY A 12 -1.79 -1.79 4.42
C GLY A 12 -1.82 -2.82 5.53
N ARG A 13 -2.23 -4.04 5.19
CA ARG A 13 -2.20 -5.22 6.06
C ARG A 13 -1.16 -6.20 5.52
N PRO A 14 0.08 -6.21 6.06
CA PRO A 14 1.09 -7.19 5.67
C PRO A 14 0.62 -8.60 6.01
N GLN A 15 0.60 -9.48 5.02
CA GLN A 15 0.20 -10.89 5.14
C GLN A 15 1.41 -11.78 5.45
N GLY A 16 2.61 -11.35 5.07
CA GLY A 16 3.82 -12.11 5.28
C GLY A 16 5.04 -11.47 4.66
N MET A 17 6.20 -11.96 5.08
CA MET A 17 7.50 -11.51 4.60
C MET A 17 8.40 -12.72 4.39
N GLU A 18 8.83 -12.94 3.16
CA GLU A 18 9.60 -14.13 2.76
C GLU A 18 10.97 -13.70 2.20
N PRO A 19 12.08 -14.31 2.66
CA PRO A 19 13.39 -14.07 2.06
C PRO A 19 13.45 -14.73 0.67
N SER A 20 13.85 -13.96 -0.35
CA SER A 20 13.93 -14.43 -1.74
C SER A 20 15.21 -13.94 -2.39
N GLY A 21 16.16 -14.85 -2.63
CA GLY A 21 17.34 -14.59 -3.47
C GLY A 21 18.21 -13.39 -3.07
N GLY A 22 18.28 -13.03 -1.78
CA GLY A 22 18.99 -11.84 -1.29
C GLY A 22 18.14 -10.57 -1.20
N ALA A 23 16.88 -10.65 -1.61
CA ALA A 23 15.83 -9.66 -1.34
C ALA A 23 14.82 -10.21 -0.33
N THR A 24 13.85 -9.37 0.01
CA THR A 24 12.74 -9.73 0.88
C THR A 24 11.45 -9.42 0.15
N GLU A 25 10.65 -10.44 -0.09
CA GLU A 25 9.33 -10.31 -0.67
C GLU A 25 8.32 -10.02 0.43
N ILE A 26 7.49 -9.00 0.22
CA ILE A 26 6.46 -8.57 1.18
C ILE A 26 5.12 -8.69 0.48
N LYS A 27 4.23 -9.50 1.04
CA LYS A 27 2.83 -9.59 0.59
C LYS A 27 1.98 -8.75 1.52
N ALA A 28 1.20 -7.83 0.97
CA ALA A 28 0.32 -6.96 1.73
C ALA A 28 -0.94 -6.64 0.94
N GLU A 29 -2.05 -6.47 1.66
CA GLU A 29 -3.29 -5.92 1.10
C GLU A 29 -3.35 -4.43 1.44
N VAL A 30 -3.54 -3.57 0.45
CA VAL A 30 -3.60 -2.11 0.66
C VAL A 30 -4.81 -1.54 -0.08
N PRO A 31 -5.57 -0.61 0.53
CA PRO A 31 -6.64 0.08 -0.18
C PRO A 31 -6.10 0.81 -1.42
N MET A 32 -6.70 0.58 -2.58
CA MET A 32 -6.23 1.17 -3.85
C MET A 32 -6.16 2.70 -3.81
N ALA A 33 -7.03 3.36 -3.04
CA ALA A 33 -7.01 4.82 -2.84
C ALA A 33 -5.70 5.34 -2.24
N GLU A 34 -4.97 4.53 -1.46
CA GLU A 34 -3.72 4.91 -0.79
C GLU A 34 -2.47 4.55 -1.63
N MET A 35 -2.65 3.90 -2.79
CA MET A 35 -1.54 3.46 -3.66
C MET A 35 -1.13 4.51 -4.69
N PHE A 36 -1.84 5.63 -4.77
CA PHE A 36 -1.44 6.74 -5.64
C PHE A 36 -0.08 7.29 -5.20
N GLY A 37 0.86 7.44 -6.15
CA GLY A 37 2.23 7.87 -5.86
C GLY A 37 3.18 6.80 -5.32
N TYR A 38 2.69 5.59 -5.00
CA TYR A 38 3.49 4.54 -4.36
C TYR A 38 4.75 4.15 -5.13
N ALA A 39 4.71 4.16 -6.47
CA ALA A 39 5.88 3.86 -7.30
C ALA A 39 7.06 4.81 -7.03
N THR A 40 6.78 6.08 -6.80
CA THR A 40 7.78 7.12 -6.53
C THR A 40 8.35 6.97 -5.12
N ASP A 41 7.47 6.75 -4.15
CA ASP A 41 7.85 6.59 -2.74
C ASP A 41 8.69 5.34 -2.56
N MET A 42 8.28 4.23 -3.15
CA MET A 42 9.03 2.97 -3.08
C MET A 42 10.40 3.06 -3.77
N ARG A 43 10.51 3.77 -4.90
CA ARG A 43 11.82 4.03 -5.53
C ARG A 43 12.74 4.78 -4.57
N SER A 44 12.20 5.76 -3.84
CA SER A 44 12.97 6.55 -2.86
C SER A 44 13.40 5.71 -1.66
N LEU A 45 12.47 4.94 -1.07
CA LEU A 45 12.72 4.06 0.08
C LEU A 45 13.73 2.95 -0.22
N SER A 46 13.66 2.37 -1.42
CA SER A 46 14.53 1.27 -1.83
C SER A 46 15.83 1.71 -2.50
N LYS A 47 16.07 3.03 -2.61
CA LYS A 47 17.17 3.59 -3.42
C LYS A 47 17.17 3.05 -4.86
N GLY A 48 15.97 2.84 -5.41
CA GLY A 48 15.74 2.39 -6.77
C GLY A 48 15.95 0.89 -7.02
N ARG A 49 16.00 0.06 -5.97
CA ARG A 49 16.28 -1.39 -6.10
C ARG A 49 15.06 -2.29 -5.93
N ALA A 50 13.95 -1.77 -5.40
CA ALA A 50 12.74 -2.57 -5.22
C ALA A 50 11.84 -2.51 -6.46
N SER A 51 11.06 -3.57 -6.63
CA SER A 51 9.97 -3.70 -7.60
C SER A 51 8.67 -4.02 -6.86
N PHE A 52 7.53 -3.70 -7.47
CA PHE A 52 6.22 -4.12 -7.00
C PHE A 52 5.33 -4.50 -8.17
N SER A 53 4.34 -5.33 -7.85
CA SER A 53 3.15 -5.58 -8.64
C SER A 53 1.91 -5.33 -7.77
N MET A 54 0.81 -4.96 -8.41
CA MET A 54 -0.48 -4.78 -7.74
C MET A 54 -1.56 -5.42 -8.60
N GLU A 55 -2.47 -6.15 -7.97
CA GLU A 55 -3.64 -6.74 -8.62
C GLU A 55 -4.90 -6.44 -7.80
N PRO A 56 -6.03 -6.12 -8.44
CA PRO A 56 -7.29 -5.95 -7.73
C PRO A 56 -7.70 -7.27 -7.06
N LEU A 57 -7.88 -7.25 -5.75
CA LEU A 57 -8.25 -8.44 -4.97
C LEU A 57 -9.76 -8.52 -4.69
N ARG A 58 -10.30 -7.50 -4.01
CA ARG A 58 -11.72 -7.43 -3.62
C ARG A 58 -12.14 -6.00 -3.32
N PHE A 59 -13.45 -5.78 -3.25
CA PHE A 59 -14.03 -4.57 -2.68
C PHE A 59 -14.33 -4.79 -1.19
N GLU A 60 -14.06 -3.78 -0.38
CA GLU A 60 -14.33 -3.76 1.05
C GLU A 60 -15.11 -2.47 1.37
N GLU A 61 -15.95 -2.50 2.39
CA GLU A 61 -16.73 -1.34 2.79
C GLU A 61 -15.80 -0.23 3.28
N VAL A 62 -16.01 0.97 2.77
CA VAL A 62 -15.21 2.13 3.13
C VAL A 62 -15.63 2.60 4.53
N PRO A 63 -14.69 2.82 5.46
CA PRO A 63 -15.01 3.35 6.79
C PRO A 63 -15.85 4.64 6.73
N ALA A 64 -16.86 4.74 7.59
CA ALA A 64 -17.81 5.87 7.59
C ALA A 64 -17.14 7.25 7.61
N ALA A 65 -16.04 7.42 8.34
CA ALA A 65 -15.28 8.67 8.42
C ALA A 65 -14.68 9.11 7.06
N ILE A 66 -14.39 8.17 6.16
CA ILE A 66 -13.90 8.47 4.80
C ILE A 66 -15.09 8.75 3.88
N VAL A 67 -16.20 8.03 4.05
CA VAL A 67 -17.45 8.25 3.30
C VAL A 67 -17.95 9.68 3.50
N GLU A 68 -18.00 10.16 4.75
CA GLU A 68 -18.40 11.55 5.06
C GLU A 68 -17.51 12.59 4.38
N ARG A 69 -16.20 12.33 4.28
CA ARG A 69 -15.28 13.22 3.57
C ARG A 69 -15.51 13.21 2.07
N MET A 70 -15.77 12.05 1.49
CA MET A 70 -16.06 11.91 0.06
C MET A 70 -17.38 12.62 -0.29
N THR A 71 -18.45 12.40 0.47
CA THR A 71 -19.74 13.06 0.21
C THR A 71 -19.66 14.57 0.37
N ALA A 72 -18.92 15.08 1.36
CA ALA A 72 -18.69 16.51 1.52
C ALA A 72 -17.85 17.13 0.38
N GLN A 73 -16.99 16.35 -0.28
CA GLN A 73 -16.16 16.83 -1.39
C GLN A 73 -16.91 16.89 -2.73
N TYR A 74 -17.98 16.09 -2.90
CA TYR A 74 -18.80 16.03 -4.11
C TYR A 74 -20.18 16.69 -3.98
N ALA A 75 -20.47 17.30 -2.83
CA ALA A 75 -21.65 18.14 -2.60
C ALA A 75 -21.37 19.60 -2.98
#